data_AF-A0AAP6H3U6-F1
#
_entry.id   AF-A0AAP6H3U6-F1
#
_cell.length_a   1.000
_cell.length_b   1.000
_cell.length_c   1.000
_cell.angle_alpha   90.00
_cell.angle_beta   90.00
_cell.angle_gamma   90.00
#
_symmetry.space_group_name_H-M   'P 1'
#
loop_
_entity.id
_entity.type
_entity.pdbx_description
1 polymer ?
#
loop_
_entity_poly.entity_id
_entity_poly.type
_entity_poly.pdbx_seq_one_letter_code
_entity_poly.pdbx_strand_id
1 'polypeptide(L)'
;MAAKRTFLALAATSLALAAWLTWKPTSFPAHTAQAETSAHEPAPPIAAGIPQTPGFITASPQRAWFLALKQRADAGDPASQRLLAQAYDRCMYINPNVGQYKERIQRSIRSAETEEKATVLGYLLEHALQECAAVEDGAPIEWEDMRLLYAQAAQGGDLPARVAETVFNPQPPLSKVQAAALLEEVLASNDPAAMFALGDAMGEFFGMQVAEPYTALADGELAGRAWQVAACRMGLECGPESPPASRLCLLQGWCYEGTFEQATRRRLGSDAEREALDRRVEAILRAMPPGAA
;
A
#
# COMPACT_ATOMS: atom_id res chain seq x y z
N MET A 1 35.76 49.08 -34.57
CA MET A 1 36.84 48.63 -33.67
C MET A 1 36.18 47.99 -32.46
N ALA A 2 35.71 46.74 -32.53
CA ALA A 2 36.49 45.50 -32.44
C ALA A 2 37.36 45.46 -31.17
N ALA A 3 37.17 44.42 -30.34
CA ALA A 3 37.82 44.10 -29.06
C ALA A 3 37.13 44.59 -27.76
N LYS A 4 36.00 43.97 -27.36
CA LYS A 4 35.58 43.92 -25.93
C LYS A 4 34.51 42.89 -25.54
N ARG A 5 34.41 41.74 -26.21
CA ARG A 5 33.36 40.73 -25.91
C ARG A 5 33.84 39.27 -25.85
N THR A 6 35.09 39.02 -25.49
CA THR A 6 35.68 37.67 -25.43
C THR A 6 36.45 37.36 -24.14
N PHE A 7 36.07 37.94 -23.00
CA PHE A 7 36.72 37.66 -21.71
C PHE A 7 35.79 37.27 -20.54
N LEU A 8 34.48 37.11 -20.77
CA LEU A 8 33.53 36.75 -19.70
C LEU A 8 33.04 35.30 -19.73
N ALA A 9 33.53 34.47 -20.66
CA ALA A 9 33.08 33.08 -20.81
C ALA A 9 34.05 32.03 -20.23
N LEU A 10 35.21 32.44 -19.69
CA LEU A 10 36.25 31.51 -19.18
C LEU A 10 36.45 31.52 -17.66
N ALA A 11 35.74 32.38 -16.92
CA ALA A 11 35.85 32.45 -15.46
C ALA A 11 34.77 31.65 -14.70
N ALA A 12 33.65 31.30 -15.35
CA ALA A 12 32.54 30.59 -14.71
C ALA A 12 32.69 29.05 -14.72
N THR A 13 33.51 28.49 -15.61
CA THR A 13 33.73 27.04 -15.73
C THR A 13 34.84 26.50 -14.81
N SER A 14 35.68 27.35 -14.23
CA SER A 14 36.76 26.93 -13.34
C SER A 14 36.34 26.74 -11.88
N LEU A 15 35.25 27.39 -11.45
CA LEU A 15 34.76 27.28 -10.05
C LEU A 15 33.87 26.05 -9.81
N ALA A 16 33.26 25.49 -10.86
CA ALA A 16 32.44 24.27 -10.73
C ALA A 16 33.29 22.98 -10.67
N LEU A 17 34.49 22.97 -11.24
CA LEU A 17 35.39 21.81 -11.22
C LEU A 17 36.23 21.69 -9.94
N ALA A 18 36.50 22.79 -9.24
CA ALA A 18 37.25 22.77 -7.98
C ALA A 18 36.42 22.28 -6.77
N ALA A 19 35.09 22.40 -6.83
CA ALA A 19 34.18 21.97 -5.75
C ALA A 19 33.91 20.45 -5.75
N TRP A 20 34.08 19.77 -6.89
CA TRP A 20 33.88 18.31 -6.98
C TRP A 20 35.12 17.49 -6.56
N LEU A 21 36.32 18.08 -6.65
CA LEU A 21 37.59 17.41 -6.34
C LEU A 21 38.02 17.47 -4.86
N THR A 22 37.27 18.18 -4.01
CA THR A 22 37.58 18.32 -2.58
C THR A 22 36.55 17.69 -1.64
N TRP A 23 35.50 17.05 -2.19
CA TRP A 23 34.54 16.32 -1.39
C TRP A 23 35.10 14.94 -1.03
N LYS A 24 35.79 14.86 0.12
CA LYS A 24 36.08 13.58 0.76
C LYS A 24 34.79 13.09 1.42
N PRO A 25 34.30 11.88 1.12
CA PRO A 25 33.25 11.29 1.94
C PRO A 25 33.79 11.18 3.36
N THR A 26 33.10 11.80 4.31
CA THR A 26 33.35 11.61 5.73
C THR A 26 33.24 10.11 6.00
N SER A 27 34.38 9.48 6.25
CA SER A 27 34.46 8.12 6.78
C SER A 27 33.62 8.08 8.06
N PHE A 28 32.51 7.34 8.02
CA PHE A 28 31.76 7.00 9.22
C PHE A 28 32.71 6.27 10.19
N PRO A 29 32.71 6.61 11.49
CA PRO A 29 33.47 5.85 12.45
C PRO A 29 32.98 4.40 12.42
N ALA A 30 33.91 3.48 12.21
CA ALA A 30 33.67 2.06 12.42
C ALA A 30 33.39 1.86 13.92
N HIS A 31 32.12 1.95 14.31
CA HIS A 31 31.69 1.33 15.54
C HIS A 31 31.71 -0.18 15.30
N THR A 32 32.78 -0.81 15.81
CA THR A 32 32.72 -2.19 16.28
C THR A 32 31.60 -2.28 17.30
N ALA A 33 30.39 -2.55 16.83
CA ALA A 33 29.30 -2.99 17.68
C ALA A 33 29.63 -4.42 18.10
N GLN A 34 30.32 -4.54 19.23
CA GLN A 34 30.16 -5.73 20.06
C GLN A 34 28.67 -5.91 20.31
N ALA A 35 28.17 -7.11 20.04
CA ALA A 35 26.81 -7.50 20.38
C ALA A 35 26.67 -7.45 21.91
N GLU A 36 26.21 -6.32 22.43
CA GLU A 36 25.52 -6.28 23.71
C GLU A 36 24.07 -6.65 23.45
N THR A 37 23.73 -7.86 23.89
CA THR A 37 22.38 -8.42 23.89
C THR A 37 21.50 -7.57 24.81
N SER A 38 20.99 -6.44 24.31
CA SER A 38 19.92 -5.71 24.97
C SER A 38 18.62 -6.41 24.62
N ALA A 39 18.16 -7.28 25.52
CA ALA A 39 16.82 -7.84 25.47
C ALA A 39 15.81 -6.69 25.34
N HIS A 40 15.11 -6.63 24.22
CA HIS A 40 13.94 -5.77 24.07
C HIS A 40 12.86 -6.36 24.98
N GLU A 41 12.61 -5.72 26.12
CA GLU A 41 11.52 -6.08 27.00
C GLU A 41 10.19 -5.85 26.26
N PRO A 42 9.32 -6.86 26.10
CA PRO A 42 8.03 -6.67 25.49
C PRO A 42 7.22 -5.64 26.28
N ALA A 43 6.56 -4.71 25.57
CA ALA A 43 5.61 -3.81 26.20
C ALA A 43 4.55 -4.63 26.98
N PRO A 44 4.16 -4.19 28.19
CA PRO A 44 3.24 -4.97 29.02
C PRO A 44 1.86 -5.06 28.35
N PRO A 45 1.13 -6.18 28.52
CA PRO A 45 -0.23 -6.31 28.04
C PRO A 45 -1.14 -5.29 28.73
N ILE A 46 -2.05 -4.68 27.96
CA ILE A 46 -3.04 -3.73 28.46
C ILE A 46 -3.98 -4.48 29.41
N ALA A 47 -3.74 -4.34 30.72
CA ALA A 47 -4.61 -4.88 31.75
C ALA A 47 -5.93 -4.10 31.79
N ALA A 48 -7.03 -4.84 31.64
CA ALA A 48 -8.38 -4.34 31.80
C ALA A 48 -8.65 -3.97 33.28
N GLY A 49 -8.99 -2.71 33.52
CA GLY A 49 -9.55 -2.27 34.80
C GLY A 49 -9.28 -0.80 35.11
N ILE A 50 -10.18 0.10 34.70
CA ILE A 50 -10.25 1.46 35.25
C ILE A 50 -11.70 1.76 35.69
N PRO A 51 -11.92 2.37 36.88
CA PRO A 51 -13.24 2.62 37.44
C PRO A 51 -14.06 3.62 36.61
N GLN A 52 -15.37 3.38 36.52
CA GLN A 52 -16.29 4.19 35.73
C GLN A 52 -16.64 5.51 36.44
N THR A 53 -16.14 6.62 35.91
CA THR A 53 -16.73 7.96 36.10
C THR A 53 -17.77 8.23 35.00
N PRO A 54 -19.01 8.66 35.33
CA PRO A 54 -20.02 8.95 34.31
C PRO A 54 -19.75 10.32 33.67
N GLY A 55 -19.57 10.36 32.35
CA GLY A 55 -19.57 11.62 31.61
C GLY A 55 -18.67 11.72 30.37
N PHE A 56 -17.80 10.75 30.10
CA PHE A 56 -17.08 10.69 28.83
C PHE A 56 -17.77 9.68 27.91
N ILE A 57 -18.24 10.13 26.74
CA ILE A 57 -18.54 9.21 25.65
C ILE A 57 -17.22 8.54 25.31
N THR A 58 -17.01 7.32 25.79
CA THR A 58 -15.85 6.52 25.41
C THR A 58 -15.97 6.25 23.92
N ALA A 59 -15.02 6.76 23.14
CA ALA A 59 -14.94 6.47 21.71
C ALA A 59 -14.99 4.95 21.47
N SER A 60 -15.67 4.51 20.42
CA SER A 60 -15.60 3.09 20.01
C SER A 60 -14.14 2.68 19.75
N PRO A 61 -13.78 1.39 19.87
CA PRO A 61 -12.43 0.93 19.58
C PRO A 61 -11.93 1.38 18.19
N GLN A 62 -12.80 1.36 17.18
CA GLN A 62 -12.50 1.81 15.82
C GLN A 62 -12.22 3.31 15.78
N ARG A 63 -13.00 4.12 16.51
CA ARG A 63 -12.77 5.56 16.60
C ARG A 63 -11.47 5.88 17.34
N ALA A 64 -11.17 5.16 18.42
CA ALA A 64 -9.90 5.30 19.14
C ALA A 64 -8.70 4.94 18.25
N TRP A 65 -8.81 3.84 17.47
CA TRP A 65 -7.81 3.47 16.47
C TRP A 65 -7.61 4.56 15.42
N PHE A 66 -8.71 5.08 14.85
CA PHE A 66 -8.65 6.15 13.84
C PHE A 66 -7.98 7.41 14.36
N LEU A 67 -8.36 7.88 15.56
CA LEU A 67 -7.76 9.07 16.17
C LEU A 67 -6.27 8.88 16.44
N ALA A 68 -5.86 7.70 16.91
CA ALA A 68 -4.44 7.38 17.11
C ALA A 68 -3.66 7.33 15.79
N LEU A 69 -4.25 6.77 14.72
CA LEU A 69 -3.66 6.76 13.38
C LEU A 69 -3.50 8.19 12.84
N LYS A 70 -4.55 8.99 12.92
CA LYS A 70 -4.55 10.39 12.48
C LYS A 70 -3.49 11.21 13.21
N GLN A 71 -3.39 11.06 14.53
CA GLN A 71 -2.36 11.75 15.32
C GLN A 71 -0.93 11.45 14.84
N ARG A 72 -0.61 10.20 14.47
CA ARG A 72 0.71 9.84 13.95
C ARG A 72 0.93 10.36 12.53
N ALA A 73 -0.09 10.31 11.69
CA ALA A 73 -0.03 10.87 10.34
C ALA A 73 0.23 12.38 10.37
N ASP A 74 -0.47 13.11 11.26
CA ASP A 74 -0.28 14.55 11.50
C ASP A 74 1.11 14.86 12.09
N ALA A 75 1.70 13.94 12.85
CA ALA A 75 3.07 14.04 13.34
C ALA A 75 4.14 13.74 12.27
N GLY A 76 3.74 13.40 11.05
CA GLY A 76 4.64 13.17 9.92
C GLY A 76 5.13 11.72 9.77
N ASP A 77 4.52 10.74 10.44
CA ASP A 77 4.88 9.33 10.26
C ASP A 77 4.42 8.83 8.87
N PRO A 78 5.35 8.49 7.95
CA PRO A 78 5.01 8.19 6.56
C PRO A 78 4.09 6.96 6.41
N ALA A 79 4.32 5.92 7.21
CA ALA A 79 3.48 4.72 7.19
C ALA A 79 2.07 5.02 7.69
N SER A 80 1.91 5.81 8.76
CA SER A 80 0.60 6.26 9.24
C SER A 80 -0.12 7.17 8.25
N GLN A 81 0.59 8.04 7.53
CA GLN A 81 0.01 8.84 6.45
C GLN A 81 -0.58 7.95 5.35
N ARG A 82 0.17 6.94 4.90
CA ARG A 82 -0.36 5.95 3.95
C ARG A 82 -1.57 5.20 4.50
N LEU A 83 -1.49 4.69 5.73
CA LEU A 83 -2.58 3.92 6.32
C LEU A 83 -3.85 4.78 6.51
N LEU A 84 -3.69 6.07 6.82
CA LEU A 84 -4.79 7.03 6.87
C LEU A 84 -5.37 7.25 5.47
N ALA A 85 -4.54 7.42 4.45
CA ALA A 85 -4.98 7.52 3.06
C ALA A 85 -5.76 6.28 2.61
N GLN A 86 -5.33 5.07 3.02
CA GLN A 86 -6.06 3.83 2.74
C GLN A 86 -7.43 3.78 3.45
N ALA A 87 -7.53 4.29 4.68
CA ALA A 87 -8.82 4.42 5.36
C ALA A 87 -9.74 5.42 4.63
N TYR A 88 -9.17 6.52 4.13
CA TYR A 88 -9.88 7.50 3.32
C TYR A 88 -10.40 6.91 2.00
N ASP A 89 -9.56 6.17 1.25
CA ASP A 89 -9.96 5.46 0.02
C ASP A 89 -11.15 4.53 0.24
N ARG A 90 -11.17 3.78 1.35
CA ARG A 90 -12.28 2.87 1.65
C ARG A 90 -13.58 3.62 1.91
N CYS A 91 -13.51 4.77 2.58
CA CYS A 91 -14.68 5.48 3.07
C CYS A 91 -15.18 6.59 2.13
N MET A 92 -14.36 7.08 1.20
CA MET A 92 -14.75 8.14 0.26
C MET A 92 -15.91 7.73 -0.66
N TYR A 93 -16.08 6.43 -0.93
CA TYR A 93 -17.19 5.92 -1.74
C TYR A 93 -18.44 5.59 -0.92
N ILE A 94 -18.33 5.58 0.42
CA ILE A 94 -19.40 5.19 1.34
C ILE A 94 -20.03 6.43 1.98
N ASN A 95 -19.20 7.29 2.59
CA ASN A 95 -19.65 8.42 3.41
C ASN A 95 -20.51 9.45 2.68
N PRO A 96 -20.23 9.83 1.40
CA PRO A 96 -21.08 10.81 0.70
C PRO A 96 -22.55 10.38 0.56
N ASN A 97 -22.81 9.06 0.51
CA ASN A 97 -24.18 8.55 0.42
C ASN A 97 -24.31 7.14 1.01
N VAL A 98 -24.26 7.06 2.34
CA VAL A 98 -24.36 5.80 3.10
C VAL A 98 -25.64 5.02 2.74
N GLY A 99 -26.77 5.71 2.58
CA GLY A 99 -28.04 5.10 2.21
C GLY A 99 -27.99 4.39 0.86
N GLN A 100 -27.51 5.09 -0.17
CA GLN A 100 -27.37 4.52 -1.52
C GLN A 100 -26.36 3.37 -1.55
N TYR A 101 -25.23 3.51 -0.86
CA TYR A 101 -24.23 2.44 -0.76
C TYR A 101 -24.85 1.19 -0.13
N LYS A 102 -25.53 1.35 1.01
CA LYS A 102 -26.23 0.26 1.71
C LYS A 102 -27.27 -0.41 0.82
N GLU A 103 -28.12 0.36 0.15
CA GLU A 103 -29.14 -0.18 -0.76
C GLU A 103 -28.55 -0.96 -1.94
N ARG A 104 -27.43 -0.49 -2.49
CA ARG A 104 -26.70 -1.19 -3.56
C ARG A 104 -26.24 -2.57 -3.09
N ILE A 105 -25.55 -2.64 -1.95
CA ILE A 105 -25.05 -3.92 -1.44
C ILE A 105 -26.21 -4.82 -0.99
N GLN A 106 -27.27 -4.27 -0.40
CA GLN A 106 -28.48 -5.03 -0.07
C GLN A 106 -29.18 -5.64 -1.31
N ARG A 107 -29.13 -4.97 -2.47
CA ARG A 107 -29.57 -5.58 -3.73
C ARG A 107 -28.70 -6.78 -4.11
N SER A 108 -27.38 -6.64 -4.01
CA SER A 108 -26.43 -7.74 -4.26
C SER A 108 -26.63 -8.92 -3.31
N ILE A 109 -26.97 -8.67 -2.04
CA ILE A 109 -27.34 -9.72 -1.06
C ILE A 109 -28.60 -10.45 -1.51
N ARG A 110 -29.67 -9.71 -1.87
CA ARG A 110 -30.94 -10.32 -2.33
C ARG A 110 -30.81 -11.10 -3.62
N SER A 111 -29.86 -10.75 -4.49
CA SER A 111 -29.59 -11.43 -5.75
C SER A 111 -28.40 -12.39 -5.69
N ALA A 112 -27.89 -12.71 -4.50
CA ALA A 112 -26.76 -13.62 -4.37
C ALA A 112 -27.15 -15.04 -4.82
N GLU A 113 -26.25 -15.68 -5.57
CA GLU A 113 -26.47 -17.05 -6.09
C GLU A 113 -26.40 -18.12 -4.99
N THR A 114 -25.71 -17.82 -3.89
CA THR A 114 -25.51 -18.72 -2.75
C THR A 114 -25.74 -17.99 -1.43
N GLU A 115 -26.18 -18.74 -0.42
CA GLU A 115 -26.33 -18.24 0.95
C GLU A 115 -24.98 -17.81 1.55
N GLU A 116 -23.89 -18.53 1.24
CA GLU A 116 -22.50 -18.16 1.55
C GLU A 116 -22.20 -16.72 1.09
N LYS A 117 -22.45 -16.43 -0.20
CA LYS A 117 -22.20 -15.10 -0.77
C LYS A 117 -23.07 -14.02 -0.13
N ALA A 118 -24.35 -14.31 0.13
CA ALA A 118 -25.25 -13.38 0.81
C ALA A 118 -24.75 -13.04 2.22
N THR A 119 -24.27 -14.04 2.96
CA THR A 119 -23.75 -13.92 4.32
C THR A 119 -22.48 -13.08 4.35
N VAL A 120 -21.50 -13.39 3.49
CA VAL A 120 -20.25 -12.62 3.39
C VAL A 120 -20.53 -11.17 3.02
N LEU A 121 -21.43 -10.90 2.06
CA LEU A 121 -21.81 -9.53 1.70
C LEU A 121 -22.47 -8.77 2.85
N GLY A 122 -23.35 -9.42 3.62
CA GLY A 122 -23.99 -8.83 4.79
C GLY A 122 -22.98 -8.45 5.86
N TYR A 123 -22.08 -9.38 6.19
CA TYR A 123 -21.01 -9.18 7.17
C TYR A 123 -20.08 -8.02 6.77
N LEU A 124 -19.56 -8.03 5.55
CA LEU A 124 -18.64 -7.00 5.06
C LEU A 124 -19.32 -5.62 4.93
N LEU A 125 -20.61 -5.58 4.60
CA LEU A 125 -21.38 -4.34 4.60
C LEU A 125 -21.45 -3.74 6.01
N GLU A 126 -21.80 -4.53 7.02
CA GLU A 126 -21.87 -4.05 8.41
C GLU A 126 -20.52 -3.55 8.89
N HIS A 127 -19.45 -4.31 8.64
CA HIS A 127 -18.09 -3.92 9.00
C HIS A 127 -17.67 -2.61 8.32
N ALA A 128 -17.87 -2.48 7.00
CA ALA A 128 -17.52 -1.26 6.26
C ALA A 128 -18.30 -0.03 6.75
N LEU A 129 -19.58 -0.19 7.08
CA LEU A 129 -20.39 0.90 7.64
C LEU A 129 -19.92 1.32 9.04
N GLN A 130 -19.54 0.37 9.89
CA GLN A 130 -18.99 0.66 11.23
C GLN A 130 -17.63 1.35 11.15
N GLU A 131 -16.75 0.87 10.28
CA GLU A 131 -15.44 1.48 10.03
C GLU A 131 -15.59 2.92 9.53
N CYS A 132 -16.41 3.14 8.49
CA CYS A 132 -16.52 4.45 7.87
C CYS A 132 -17.31 5.46 8.68
N ALA A 133 -18.18 5.02 9.60
CA ALA A 133 -18.76 5.89 10.62
C ALA A 133 -17.72 6.36 11.66
N ALA A 134 -16.64 5.60 11.88
CA ALA A 134 -15.56 5.99 12.79
C ALA A 134 -14.53 6.92 12.14
N VAL A 135 -14.30 6.78 10.84
CA VAL A 135 -13.43 7.67 10.04
C VAL A 135 -14.12 9.01 9.85
N GLU A 136 -13.50 10.09 10.35
CA GLU A 136 -14.04 11.46 10.28
C GLU A 136 -15.51 11.58 10.74
N ASP A 137 -15.93 10.77 11.71
CA ASP A 137 -17.32 10.71 12.21
C ASP A 137 -18.36 10.47 11.10
N GLY A 138 -17.97 9.78 10.02
CA GLY A 138 -18.82 9.53 8.85
C GLY A 138 -18.94 10.71 7.90
N ALA A 139 -18.17 11.78 8.08
CA ALA A 139 -18.15 12.90 7.16
C ALA A 139 -17.62 12.47 5.77
N PRO A 140 -18.11 13.11 4.68
CA PRO A 140 -17.53 12.93 3.36
C PRO A 140 -16.03 13.22 3.37
N ILE A 141 -15.29 12.47 2.55
CA ILE A 141 -13.84 12.57 2.41
C ILE A 141 -13.55 12.99 0.98
N GLU A 142 -12.82 14.08 0.80
CA GLU A 142 -12.46 14.57 -0.52
C GLU A 142 -11.30 13.77 -1.11
N TRP A 143 -11.29 13.65 -2.44
CA TRP A 143 -10.25 12.92 -3.17
C TRP A 143 -8.86 13.50 -2.91
N GLU A 144 -8.78 14.83 -2.83
CA GLU A 144 -7.56 15.59 -2.62
C GLU A 144 -6.93 15.31 -1.24
N ASP A 145 -7.74 15.08 -0.20
CA ASP A 145 -7.24 14.79 1.15
C ASP A 145 -6.52 13.44 1.20
N MET A 146 -7.12 12.42 0.57
CA MET A 146 -6.50 11.11 0.40
C MET A 146 -5.19 11.20 -0.39
N ARG A 147 -5.21 11.92 -1.52
CA ARG A 147 -4.02 12.10 -2.38
C ARG A 147 -2.90 12.83 -1.66
N LEU A 148 -3.22 13.86 -0.87
CA LEU A 148 -2.23 14.62 -0.12
C LEU A 148 -1.49 13.71 0.86
N LEU A 149 -2.20 12.83 1.57
CA LEU A 149 -1.60 11.87 2.51
C LEU A 149 -0.68 10.87 1.80
N TYR A 150 -1.07 10.33 0.64
CA TYR A 150 -0.18 9.48 -0.15
C TYR A 150 1.07 10.23 -0.63
N ALA A 151 0.92 11.47 -1.11
CA ALA A 151 2.05 12.29 -1.54
C ALA A 151 3.01 12.60 -0.37
N GLN A 152 2.47 12.90 0.82
CA GLN A 152 3.28 13.12 2.02
C GLN A 152 4.01 11.84 2.45
N ALA A 153 3.33 10.70 2.48
CA ALA A 153 3.92 9.40 2.79
C ALA A 153 5.05 9.07 1.81
N ALA A 154 4.82 9.27 0.51
CA ALA A 154 5.81 9.03 -0.53
C ALA A 154 7.03 9.94 -0.39
N GLN A 155 6.84 11.23 -0.08
CA GLN A 155 7.92 12.18 0.21
C GLN A 155 8.68 11.83 1.48
N GLY A 156 7.99 11.26 2.47
CA GLY A 156 8.56 10.76 3.72
C GLY A 156 9.31 9.43 3.57
N GLY A 157 9.33 8.84 2.38
CA GLY A 157 10.07 7.60 2.09
C GLY A 157 9.27 6.30 2.25
N ASP A 158 7.95 6.36 2.44
CA ASP A 158 7.11 5.16 2.43
C ASP A 158 7.04 4.59 0.99
N LEU A 159 7.69 3.45 0.78
CA LEU A 159 7.79 2.81 -0.53
C LEU A 159 6.43 2.38 -1.10
N PRO A 160 5.50 1.78 -0.34
CA PRO A 160 4.17 1.47 -0.88
C PRO A 160 3.42 2.73 -1.35
N ALA A 161 3.54 3.86 -0.66
CA ALA A 161 2.96 5.14 -1.10
C ALA A 161 3.64 5.67 -2.37
N ARG A 162 4.97 5.56 -2.49
CA ARG A 162 5.67 5.90 -3.74
C ARG A 162 5.17 5.08 -4.93
N VAL A 163 4.84 3.80 -4.73
CA VAL A 163 4.23 2.95 -5.76
C VAL A 163 2.81 3.42 -6.08
N ALA A 164 1.98 3.70 -5.07
CA ALA A 164 0.62 4.21 -5.26
C ALA A 164 0.61 5.55 -6.05
N GLU A 165 1.59 6.42 -5.80
CA GLU A 165 1.73 7.68 -6.53
C GLU A 165 1.96 7.52 -8.04
N THR A 166 2.45 6.37 -8.50
CA THR A 166 2.56 6.07 -9.94
C THR A 166 1.19 5.88 -10.60
N VAL A 167 0.18 5.50 -9.82
CA VAL A 167 -1.21 5.38 -10.26
C VAL A 167 -1.91 6.73 -10.19
N PHE A 168 -1.71 7.47 -9.09
CA PHE A 168 -2.36 8.77 -8.89
C PHE A 168 -1.77 9.89 -9.75
N ASN A 169 -0.49 9.80 -10.14
CA ASN A 169 0.19 10.76 -11.00
C ASN A 169 0.82 10.03 -12.21
N PRO A 170 0.01 9.51 -13.14
CA PRO A 170 0.52 8.66 -14.23
C PRO A 170 1.25 9.44 -15.34
N GLN A 171 1.46 10.75 -15.18
CA GLN A 171 2.03 11.63 -16.19
C GLN A 171 3.25 12.41 -15.66
N PRO A 172 4.43 12.29 -16.30
CA PRO A 172 4.74 11.35 -17.40
C PRO A 172 4.74 9.90 -16.88
N PRO A 173 4.38 8.92 -17.73
CA PRO A 173 4.46 7.52 -17.33
C PRO A 173 5.92 7.14 -17.05
N LEU A 174 6.12 6.18 -16.14
CA LEU A 174 7.45 5.62 -15.91
C LEU A 174 8.00 5.03 -17.21
N SER A 175 9.25 5.37 -17.54
CA SER A 175 9.98 4.62 -18.56
C SER A 175 10.21 3.18 -18.10
N LYS A 176 10.46 2.25 -19.04
CA LYS A 176 10.74 0.85 -18.72
C LYS A 176 11.88 0.67 -17.72
N VAL A 177 12.89 1.53 -17.78
CA VAL A 177 14.04 1.53 -16.87
C VAL A 177 13.63 2.00 -15.47
N GLN A 178 12.83 3.06 -15.37
CA GLN A 178 12.33 3.54 -14.07
C GLN A 178 11.37 2.53 -13.43
N ALA A 179 10.51 1.90 -14.21
CA ALA A 179 9.61 0.86 -13.74
C ALA A 179 10.37 -0.40 -13.27
N ALA A 180 11.42 -0.80 -14.00
CA ALA A 180 12.33 -1.87 -13.56
C ALA A 180 13.04 -1.53 -12.25
N ALA A 181 13.55 -0.30 -12.10
CA ALA A 181 14.22 0.13 -10.87
C ALA A 181 13.25 0.17 -9.67
N LEU A 182 12.00 0.60 -9.86
CA LEU A 182 10.98 0.57 -8.81
C LEU A 182 10.65 -0.88 -8.40
N LEU A 183 10.51 -1.78 -9.36
CA LEU A 183 10.26 -3.20 -9.08
C LEU A 183 11.44 -3.84 -8.32
N GLU A 184 12.67 -3.55 -8.73
CA GLU A 184 13.88 -4.01 -8.02
C GLU A 184 13.92 -3.47 -6.59
N GLU A 185 13.59 -2.20 -6.36
CA GLU A 185 13.51 -1.60 -5.03
C GLU A 185 12.45 -2.30 -4.15
N VAL A 186 11.28 -2.61 -4.73
CA VAL A 186 10.21 -3.37 -4.04
C VAL A 186 10.70 -4.77 -3.67
N LEU A 187 11.34 -5.51 -4.58
CA LEU A 187 11.90 -6.83 -4.26
C LEU A 187 12.97 -6.76 -3.16
N ALA A 188 13.84 -5.76 -3.21
CA ALA A 188 14.91 -5.58 -2.24
C ALA A 188 14.40 -5.18 -0.85
N SER A 189 13.24 -4.52 -0.78
CA SER A 189 12.67 -4.02 0.49
C SER A 189 12.17 -5.11 1.42
N ASN A 190 11.80 -6.28 0.88
CA ASN A 190 11.06 -7.33 1.60
C ASN A 190 9.80 -6.82 2.32
N ASP A 191 9.21 -5.72 1.85
CA ASP A 191 8.00 -5.14 2.42
C ASP A 191 6.76 -5.73 1.71
N PRO A 192 5.95 -6.55 2.40
CA PRO A 192 4.74 -7.11 1.81
C PRO A 192 3.72 -6.03 1.42
N ALA A 193 3.68 -4.87 2.10
CA ALA A 193 2.80 -3.77 1.70
C ALA A 193 3.25 -3.14 0.36
N ALA A 194 4.57 -3.04 0.13
CA ALA A 194 5.11 -2.51 -1.12
C ALA A 194 4.83 -3.46 -2.29
N MET A 195 4.96 -4.77 -2.05
CA MET A 195 4.62 -5.79 -3.04
C MET A 195 3.13 -5.80 -3.41
N PHE A 196 2.25 -5.62 -2.42
CA PHE A 196 0.82 -5.51 -2.69
C PHE A 196 0.48 -4.24 -3.48
N ALA A 197 1.06 -3.10 -3.09
CA ALA A 197 0.88 -1.83 -3.81
C ALA A 197 1.37 -1.91 -5.26
N LEU A 198 2.48 -2.62 -5.51
CA LEU A 198 2.96 -2.87 -6.88
C LEU A 198 1.98 -3.73 -7.67
N GLY A 199 1.41 -4.75 -7.04
CA GLY A 199 0.37 -5.57 -7.64
C GLY A 199 -0.92 -4.79 -7.96
N ASP A 200 -1.35 -3.89 -7.09
CA ASP A 200 -2.46 -2.96 -7.34
C ASP A 200 -2.15 -2.06 -8.56
N ALA A 201 -0.97 -1.44 -8.59
CA ALA A 201 -0.56 -0.59 -9.69
C ALA A 201 -0.51 -1.33 -11.04
N MET A 202 0.01 -2.57 -11.05
CA MET A 202 -0.01 -3.42 -12.25
C MET A 202 -1.44 -3.80 -12.65
N GLY A 203 -2.31 -4.10 -11.69
CA GLY A 203 -3.70 -4.47 -11.95
C GLY A 203 -4.49 -3.37 -12.66
N GLU A 204 -4.31 -2.12 -12.24
CA GLU A 204 -4.95 -0.94 -12.84
C GLU A 204 -4.57 -0.76 -14.32
N PHE A 205 -3.34 -1.12 -14.68
CA PHE A 205 -2.82 -1.00 -16.05
C PHE A 205 -2.81 -2.31 -16.84
N PHE A 206 -3.36 -3.40 -16.29
CA PHE A 206 -3.28 -4.76 -16.85
C PHE A 206 -1.84 -5.22 -17.16
N GLY A 207 -0.89 -4.82 -16.31
CA GLY A 207 0.54 -5.09 -16.41
C GLY A 207 1.38 -3.82 -16.22
N MET A 208 2.69 -3.96 -16.22
CA MET A 208 3.62 -2.84 -16.21
C MET A 208 4.75 -3.08 -17.21
N GLN A 209 4.99 -2.10 -18.08
CA GLN A 209 6.10 -2.17 -19.04
C GLN A 209 7.42 -1.91 -18.31
N VAL A 210 8.13 -2.98 -17.97
CA VAL A 210 9.46 -2.94 -17.34
C VAL A 210 10.54 -3.36 -18.34
N ALA A 211 11.79 -3.03 -18.04
CA ALA A 211 12.95 -3.54 -18.75
C ALA A 211 13.34 -4.95 -18.25
N GLU A 212 14.09 -5.69 -19.07
CA GLU A 212 14.74 -6.93 -18.65
C GLU A 212 15.64 -6.71 -17.42
N PRO A 213 15.76 -7.70 -16.51
CA PRO A 213 15.22 -9.07 -16.59
C PRO A 213 13.80 -9.24 -16.03
N TYR A 214 13.11 -8.14 -15.67
CA TYR A 214 11.88 -8.21 -14.89
C TYR A 214 10.59 -8.37 -15.71
N THR A 215 10.69 -8.36 -17.04
CA THR A 215 9.53 -8.42 -17.96
C THR A 215 8.56 -9.56 -17.59
N ALA A 216 9.10 -10.75 -17.33
CA ALA A 216 8.28 -11.92 -17.00
C ALA A 216 7.50 -11.81 -15.67
N LEU A 217 7.95 -10.95 -14.74
CA LEU A 217 7.30 -10.73 -13.45
C LEU A 217 6.20 -9.67 -13.51
N ALA A 218 6.25 -8.77 -14.50
CA ALA A 218 5.38 -7.60 -14.58
C ALA A 218 4.38 -7.65 -15.74
N ASP A 219 4.58 -8.55 -16.72
CA ASP A 219 3.73 -8.65 -17.90
C ASP A 219 2.57 -9.65 -17.75
N GLY A 220 1.44 -9.31 -18.37
CA GLY A 220 0.22 -10.12 -18.47
C GLY A 220 -0.82 -9.87 -17.38
N GLU A 221 -2.04 -10.32 -17.66
CA GLU A 221 -3.25 -10.04 -16.85
C GLU A 221 -3.18 -10.57 -15.40
N LEU A 222 -2.38 -11.62 -15.15
CA LEU A 222 -2.18 -12.19 -13.82
C LEU A 222 -1.03 -11.57 -13.04
N ALA A 223 -0.24 -10.66 -13.63
CA ALA A 223 0.95 -10.09 -12.97
C ALA A 223 0.57 -9.42 -11.64
N GLY A 224 -0.35 -8.46 -11.66
CA GLY A 224 -0.77 -7.75 -10.46
C GLY A 224 -1.31 -8.68 -9.36
N ARG A 225 -2.09 -9.70 -9.75
CA ARG A 225 -2.62 -10.71 -8.81
C ARG A 225 -1.53 -11.57 -8.20
N ALA A 226 -0.52 -11.97 -8.98
CA ALA A 226 0.60 -12.74 -8.46
C ALA A 226 1.39 -11.96 -7.41
N TRP A 227 1.62 -10.66 -7.63
CA TRP A 227 2.27 -9.78 -6.65
C TRP A 227 1.47 -9.61 -5.35
N GLN A 228 0.16 -9.39 -5.47
CA GLN A 228 -0.72 -9.30 -4.29
C GLN A 228 -0.76 -10.62 -3.50
N VAL A 229 -0.83 -11.77 -4.18
CA VAL A 229 -0.78 -13.07 -3.52
C VAL A 229 0.59 -13.33 -2.87
N ALA A 230 1.68 -12.96 -3.54
CA ALA A 230 3.03 -13.05 -2.97
C ALA A 230 3.14 -12.22 -1.68
N ALA A 231 2.62 -10.99 -1.67
CA ALA A 231 2.55 -10.15 -0.48
C ALA A 231 1.78 -10.80 0.68
N CYS A 232 0.63 -11.45 0.39
CA CYS A 232 -0.11 -12.20 1.40
C CYS A 232 0.72 -13.36 1.98
N ARG A 233 1.45 -14.10 1.13
CA ARG A 233 2.33 -15.20 1.57
C ARG A 233 3.53 -14.73 2.39
N MET A 234 3.91 -13.45 2.25
CA MET A 234 4.93 -12.78 3.07
C MET A 234 4.39 -12.23 4.40
N GLY A 235 3.11 -12.42 4.70
CA GLY A 235 2.51 -12.01 5.98
C GLY A 235 1.73 -10.69 5.94
N LEU A 236 1.40 -10.15 4.76
CA LEU A 236 0.37 -9.12 4.69
C LEU A 236 -0.96 -9.70 5.20
N GLU A 237 -1.71 -8.90 5.98
CA GLU A 237 -3.04 -9.28 6.43
C GLU A 237 -3.99 -9.42 5.23
N CYS A 238 -4.22 -10.66 4.84
CA CYS A 238 -5.05 -11.05 3.69
C CYS A 238 -6.15 -12.04 4.09
N GLY A 239 -6.49 -12.09 5.38
CA GLY A 239 -7.56 -12.92 5.92
C GLY A 239 -8.95 -12.51 5.39
N PRO A 240 -10.01 -13.28 5.71
CA PRO A 240 -11.36 -13.06 5.20
C PRO A 240 -11.95 -11.67 5.49
N GLU A 241 -11.52 -11.05 6.59
CA GLU A 241 -11.99 -9.72 7.04
C GLU A 241 -11.00 -8.61 6.67
N SER A 242 -9.89 -8.96 6.03
CA SER A 242 -8.85 -8.00 5.67
C SER A 242 -9.36 -6.98 4.66
N PRO A 243 -8.77 -5.76 4.61
CA PRO A 243 -9.11 -4.78 3.59
C PRO A 243 -8.98 -5.30 2.14
N PRO A 244 -7.92 -6.07 1.76
CA PRO A 244 -7.83 -6.69 0.44
C PRO A 244 -9.01 -7.61 0.11
N ALA A 245 -9.37 -8.53 1.01
CA ALA A 245 -10.48 -9.48 0.79
C ALA A 245 -11.83 -8.75 0.72
N SER A 246 -12.03 -7.79 1.63
CA SER A 246 -13.24 -6.97 1.69
C SER A 246 -13.44 -6.17 0.40
N ARG A 247 -12.38 -5.50 -0.10
CA ARG A 247 -12.41 -4.74 -1.36
C ARG A 247 -12.72 -5.65 -2.55
N LEU A 248 -12.12 -6.83 -2.59
CA LEU A 248 -12.33 -7.81 -3.65
C LEU A 248 -13.80 -8.26 -3.73
N CYS A 249 -14.46 -8.49 -2.60
CA CYS A 249 -15.88 -8.81 -2.57
C CYS A 249 -16.77 -7.58 -2.86
N LEU A 250 -16.61 -6.48 -2.12
CA LEU A 250 -17.53 -5.34 -2.18
C LEU A 250 -17.45 -4.53 -3.47
N LEU A 251 -16.26 -4.46 -4.11
CA LEU A 251 -16.08 -3.73 -5.37
C LEU A 251 -16.16 -4.63 -6.60
N GLN A 252 -15.59 -5.84 -6.55
CA GLN A 252 -15.48 -6.70 -7.74
C GLN A 252 -16.49 -7.86 -7.74
N GLY A 253 -17.24 -8.04 -6.64
CA GLY A 253 -18.24 -9.09 -6.50
C GLY A 253 -17.65 -10.48 -6.28
N TRP A 254 -16.34 -10.58 -6.06
CA TRP A 254 -15.60 -11.83 -5.85
C TRP A 254 -15.65 -12.20 -4.37
N CYS A 255 -16.87 -12.54 -3.94
CA CYS A 255 -17.20 -12.82 -2.56
C CYS A 255 -17.11 -14.32 -2.28
N TYR A 256 -16.25 -14.69 -1.35
CA TYR A 256 -16.02 -16.07 -0.94
C TYR A 256 -15.65 -16.10 0.53
N GLU A 257 -16.02 -17.18 1.23
CA GLU A 257 -15.43 -17.46 2.53
C GLU A 257 -13.97 -17.87 2.33
N GLY A 258 -13.03 -17.10 2.89
CA GLY A 258 -11.61 -17.39 2.79
C GLY A 258 -10.73 -16.17 2.61
N THR A 259 -9.44 -16.43 2.44
CA THR A 259 -8.42 -15.40 2.25
C THR A 259 -8.52 -14.75 0.87
N PHE A 260 -7.85 -13.60 0.71
CA PHE A 260 -7.69 -12.95 -0.60
C PHE A 260 -7.16 -13.90 -1.69
N GLU A 261 -6.19 -14.75 -1.34
CA GLU A 261 -5.63 -15.73 -2.27
C GLU A 261 -6.70 -16.77 -2.67
N GLN A 262 -7.44 -17.33 -1.71
CA GLN A 262 -8.50 -18.30 -1.99
C GLN A 262 -9.58 -17.71 -2.90
N ALA A 263 -10.00 -16.47 -2.63
CA ALA A 263 -10.96 -15.74 -3.46
C ALA A 263 -10.43 -15.52 -4.89
N THR A 264 -9.17 -15.11 -5.02
CA THR A 264 -8.50 -14.92 -6.33
C THR A 264 -8.47 -16.22 -7.12
N ARG A 265 -8.09 -17.34 -6.49
CA ARG A 265 -8.00 -18.66 -7.14
C ARG A 265 -9.36 -19.20 -7.58
N ARG A 266 -10.40 -19.01 -6.76
CA ARG A 266 -11.76 -19.49 -7.05
C ARG A 266 -12.37 -18.77 -8.25
N ARG A 267 -11.93 -17.53 -8.54
CA ARG A 267 -12.36 -16.78 -9.71
C ARG A 267 -11.74 -17.27 -11.02
N LEU A 268 -10.55 -17.87 -10.97
CA LEU A 268 -9.89 -18.43 -12.15
C LEU A 268 -10.70 -19.64 -12.66
N GLY A 269 -11.01 -19.63 -13.96
CA GLY A 269 -11.97 -20.52 -14.59
C GLY A 269 -11.44 -21.92 -14.86
N SER A 270 -10.11 -22.06 -14.94
CA SER A 270 -9.43 -23.32 -15.23
C SER A 270 -8.29 -23.62 -14.26
N ASP A 271 -7.94 -24.90 -14.13
CA ASP A 271 -6.77 -25.32 -13.34
C ASP A 271 -5.45 -24.80 -13.94
N ALA A 272 -5.37 -24.69 -15.28
CA ALA A 272 -4.22 -24.12 -15.96
C ALA A 272 -3.94 -22.66 -15.57
N GLU A 273 -4.98 -21.85 -15.40
CA GLU A 273 -4.84 -20.47 -14.91
C GLU A 273 -4.38 -20.42 -13.45
N ARG A 274 -4.89 -21.32 -12.60
CA ARG A 274 -4.50 -21.42 -11.19
C ARG A 274 -3.03 -21.82 -11.05
N GLU A 275 -2.59 -22.80 -11.82
CA GLU A 275 -1.17 -23.19 -11.87
C GLU A 275 -0.29 -22.08 -12.45
N ALA A 276 -0.79 -21.32 -13.44
CA ALA A 276 -0.06 -20.17 -13.98
C ALA A 276 0.11 -19.06 -12.94
N LEU A 277 -0.91 -18.80 -12.12
CA LEU A 277 -0.81 -17.89 -10.98
C LEU A 277 0.26 -18.39 -10.00
N ASP A 278 0.23 -19.67 -9.61
CA ASP A 278 1.22 -20.24 -8.67
C ASP A 278 2.65 -20.10 -9.16
N ARG A 279 2.91 -20.48 -10.42
CA ARG A 279 4.25 -20.35 -11.00
C ARG A 279 4.76 -18.92 -10.98
N ARG A 280 3.88 -17.94 -11.18
CA ARG A 280 4.23 -16.51 -11.12
C ARG A 280 4.50 -16.06 -9.69
N VAL A 281 3.66 -16.45 -8.73
CA VAL A 281 3.89 -16.17 -7.30
C VAL A 281 5.24 -16.74 -6.86
N GLU A 282 5.54 -17.99 -7.20
CA GLU A 282 6.82 -18.63 -6.90
C GLU A 282 8.01 -17.97 -7.61
N ALA A 283 7.83 -17.46 -8.84
CA ALA A 283 8.86 -16.71 -9.53
C ALA A 283 9.17 -15.38 -8.82
N ILE A 284 8.14 -14.67 -8.36
CA ILE A 284 8.29 -13.43 -7.58
C ILE A 284 9.02 -13.71 -6.26
N LEU A 285 8.56 -14.69 -5.49
CA LEU A 285 9.17 -15.04 -4.19
C LEU A 285 10.63 -15.50 -4.34
N ARG A 286 10.98 -16.17 -5.45
CA ARG A 286 12.38 -16.55 -5.75
C ARG A 286 13.25 -15.39 -6.22
N ALA A 287 12.66 -14.32 -6.74
CA ALA A 287 13.39 -13.13 -7.16
C ALA A 287 13.77 -12.23 -5.98
N MET A 288 13.20 -12.46 -4.80
CA MET A 288 13.55 -11.75 -3.58
C MET A 288 14.94 -12.18 -3.05
N PRO A 289 15.67 -11.28 -2.38
CA PRO A 289 16.95 -11.61 -1.76
C PRO A 289 16.80 -12.68 -0.65
N PRO A 290 17.80 -13.58 -0.49
CA PRO A 290 17.74 -14.64 0.52
C PRO A 290 17.76 -14.09 1.95
N GLY A 291 16.91 -14.63 2.83
CA GLY A 291 16.74 -14.21 4.23
C GLY A 291 15.45 -13.44 4.53
N ALA A 292 14.51 -13.42 3.57
CA ALA A 292 13.27 -12.65 3.60
C ALA A 292 11.99 -13.49 3.79
N ALA A 293 12.10 -14.73 4.28
CA ALA A 293 10.97 -15.63 4.53
C ALA A 293 10.95 -16.10 5.98
#